data_AF-A0A7I8DBY8-F1
#
_entry.id   AF-A0A7I8DBY8-F1
#
_cell.length_a   1.000
_cell.length_b   1.000
_cell.length_c   1.000
_cell.angle_alpha   90.00
_cell.angle_beta   90.00
_cell.angle_gamma   90.00
#
_symmetry.space_group_name_H-M   'P 1'
#
loop_
_entity.id
_entity.type
_entity.pdbx_description
1 polymer ?
#
loop_
_entity_poly.entity_id
_entity_poly.type
_entity_poly.pdbx_seq_one_letter_code
_entity_poly.pdbx_strand_id
1 'polypeptide(L)' 'MEKIMLIASIPAIQTAIKVSGDGSARIQLDVPASEMAPLMKLIAFGRGKALKVTFEKDGQ' A
#
# COMPACT_ATOMS: atom_id res chain seq x y z
N MET A 1 -6.43 0.81 -18.31
CA MET A 1 -5.88 0.11 -17.12
C MET A 1 -6.76 0.46 -15.94
N GLU A 2 -7.29 -0.54 -15.25
CA GLU A 2 -8.05 -0.34 -14.02
C GLU A 2 -7.14 0.21 -12.93
N LYS A 3 -7.58 1.24 -12.21
CA LYS A 3 -6.85 1.86 -11.10
C LYS A 3 -7.59 1.56 -9.81
N ILE A 4 -6.84 1.19 -8.78
CA ILE A 4 -7.36 1.00 -7.42
C ILE A 4 -6.79 2.14 -6.58
N MET A 5 -7.67 2.90 -5.94
CA MET A 5 -7.33 4.01 -5.05
C MET A 5 -7.93 3.72 -3.69
N LEU A 6 -7.19 3.98 -2.63
CA LEU A 6 -7.63 3.84 -1.25
C LEU A 6 -6.81 4.78 -0.35
N ILE A 7 -7.43 5.25 0.72
CA ILE A 7 -6.73 6.01 1.76
C ILE A 7 -6.01 5.04 2.70
N ALA A 8 -4.75 5.33 2.99
CA ALA A 8 -3.96 4.57 3.95
C ALA A 8 -2.90 5.47 4.58
N SER A 9 -2.39 5.06 5.74
CA SER A 9 -1.29 5.74 6.42
C SER A 9 -0.10 4.80 6.61
N ILE A 10 1.09 5.38 6.72
CA ILE A 10 2.27 4.64 7.15
C ILE A 10 2.22 4.57 8.68
N PRO A 11 2.17 3.38 9.31
CA PRO A 11 2.10 3.26 10.75
C PRO A 11 3.33 3.90 11.41
N ALA A 12 3.13 4.49 12.59
CA ALA A 12 4.21 5.08 13.39
C ALA A 12 5.03 4.01 14.13
N ILE A 13 5.57 3.03 13.39
CA ILE A 13 6.41 1.95 13.90
C ILE A 13 7.72 1.89 13.12
N GLN A 14 8.83 1.52 13.78
CA GLN A 14 10.15 1.45 13.14
C GLN A 14 10.17 0.52 11.90
N THR A 15 9.34 -0.53 11.91
CA THR A 15 9.28 -1.53 10.85
C THR A 15 8.31 -1.18 9.73
N ALA A 16 7.69 0.01 9.74
CA ALA A 16 6.73 0.44 8.74
C ALA A 16 7.36 0.51 7.34
N ILE A 17 8.62 0.96 7.27
CA ILE A 17 9.44 0.90 6.07
C ILE A 17 10.72 0.15 6.42
N LYS A 18 10.90 -1.04 5.84
CA LYS A 18 12.10 -1.85 6.02
C LYS A 18 12.87 -1.93 4.71
N VAL A 19 14.11 -1.45 4.71
CA VAL A 19 15.05 -1.63 3.60
C VAL A 19 15.97 -2.80 3.93
N SER A 20 16.13 -3.72 2.99
CA SER A 20 17.00 -4.89 3.08
C SER A 20 18.36 -4.58 2.46
N GLY A 21 19.38 -5.35 2.82
CA GLY A 21 20.75 -5.16 2.31
C GLY A 21 20.93 -5.42 0.81
N ASP A 22 19.97 -6.07 0.16
CA ASP A 22 19.92 -6.31 -1.29
C ASP A 22 19.25 -5.15 -2.07
N GLY A 23 18.93 -4.04 -1.39
CA GLY A 23 18.24 -2.90 -1.99
C GLY A 23 16.73 -3.09 -2.12
N SER A 24 16.17 -4.24 -1.72
CA SER A 24 14.72 -4.42 -1.64
C SER A 24 14.13 -3.66 -0.45
N ALA A 25 12.86 -3.29 -0.54
CA ALA A 25 12.15 -2.62 0.55
C ALA A 25 10.74 -3.18 0.73
N ARG A 26 10.24 -3.10 1.95
CA ARG A 26 8.85 -3.39 2.31
C ARG A 26 8.24 -2.19 3.01
N ILE A 27 7.01 -1.86 2.60
CA ILE A 27 6.20 -0.83 3.23
C ILE A 27 4.96 -1.50 3.83
N GLN A 28 4.63 -1.15 5.06
CA GLN A 28 3.37 -1.48 5.73
C GLN A 28 2.47 -0.25 5.69
N LEU A 29 1.18 -0.46 5.45
CA LEU A 29 0.18 0.58 5.37
C LEU A 29 -1.02 0.19 6.23
N ASP A 30 -1.45 1.10 7.10
CA ASP A 30 -2.70 0.97 7.84
C ASP A 30 -3.84 1.45 6.95
N VAL A 31 -4.81 0.58 6.73
CA VAL A 31 -5.98 0.86 5.89
C VAL A 31 -7.22 0.92 6.80
N PRO A 32 -7.95 2.05 6.84
CA PRO A 32 -9.15 2.16 7.66
C PRO A 32 -10.25 1.25 7.13
N ALA A 33 -11.19 0.86 8.00
CA ALA A 33 -12.27 -0.08 7.66
C ALA A 33 -13.14 0.41 6.48
N SER A 34 -13.27 1.72 6.30
CA SER A 34 -13.97 2.34 5.16
C SER A 34 -13.36 1.99 3.80
N GLU A 35 -12.09 1.60 3.77
CA GLU A 35 -11.30 1.33 2.56
C GLU A 35 -11.10 -0.18 2.29
N MET A 36 -11.87 -1.06 2.95
CA MET A 36 -11.75 -2.51 2.72
C MET A 36 -12.18 -2.96 1.33
N ALA A 37 -13.22 -2.36 0.76
CA ALA A 37 -13.67 -2.72 -0.59
C ALA A 37 -12.58 -2.53 -1.66
N PRO A 38 -11.90 -1.38 -1.76
CA PRO A 38 -10.78 -1.23 -2.70
C PRO A 38 -9.56 -2.09 -2.33
N LEU A 39 -9.26 -2.29 -1.04
CA LEU A 39 -8.17 -3.18 -0.62
C LEU A 39 -8.39 -4.64 -1.08
N MET A 40 -9.61 -5.15 -0.98
CA MET A 40 -9.94 -6.51 -1.44
C MET A 40 -9.77 -6.67 -2.95
N LYS A 41 -10.09 -5.63 -3.73
CA LYS A 41 -9.80 -5.61 -5.18
C LYS A 41 -8.30 -5.70 -5.46
N LEU A 42 -7.47 -5.01 -4.67
CA LEU A 42 -6.01 -5.06 -4.81
C LEU A 42 -5.46 -6.47 -4.59
N ILE A 43 -5.98 -7.19 -3.60
CA ILE A 43 -5.58 -8.58 -3.31
C ILE A 43 -5.86 -9.50 -4.50
N ALA A 44 -7.05 -9.39 -5.09
CA ALA A 44 -7.43 -10.19 -6.26
C ALA A 44 -6.63 -9.80 -7.51
N PHE A 45 -6.31 -8.52 -7.67
CA PHE A 45 -5.65 -7.98 -8.86
C PHE A 45 -4.14 -8.25 -8.89
N GLY A 46 -3.47 -8.06 -7.75
CA GLY A 46 -2.02 -7.87 -7.68
C GLY A 46 -1.20 -8.99 -7.05
N ARG A 47 -1.82 -10.05 -6.53
CA ARG A 47 -1.07 -11.15 -5.90
C ARG A 47 -0.05 -11.75 -6.88
N GLY A 48 1.23 -11.66 -6.53
CA GLY A 48 2.35 -12.19 -7.32
C GLY A 48 2.69 -11.39 -8.58
N LYS A 49 2.13 -10.20 -8.77
CA LYS A 49 2.39 -9.34 -9.94
C LYS A 49 3.14 -8.08 -9.55
N ALA A 50 3.97 -7.57 -10.46
CA ALA A 50 4.56 -6.25 -10.34
C ALA A 50 3.46 -5.18 -10.50
N LEU A 51 3.38 -4.26 -9.54
CA LEU A 51 2.41 -3.17 -9.55
C LEU A 51 3.14 -1.83 -9.71
N LYS A 52 2.55 -0.92 -10.51
CA LYS A 52 2.93 0.49 -10.49
C LYS A 52 2.15 1.17 -9.37
N VAL A 53 2.85 1.66 -8.36
CA VAL A 53 2.25 2.32 -7.19
C VAL A 53 2.52 3.82 -7.26
N THR A 54 1.51 4.63 -6.96
CA THR A 54 1.62 6.08 -6.82
C THR A 54 1.22 6.44 -5.40
N PHE A 55 2.01 7.30 -4.75
CA PHE A 55 1.70 7.84 -3.43
C PHE A 55 1.43 9.33 -3.57
N GLU A 56 0.33 9.78 -2.99
CA GLU A 56 -0.06 11.19 -2.91
C GLU A 56 -0.42 11.52 -1.46
N LYS A 57 -0.19 12.76 -1.04
CA LYS A 57 -0.65 13.22 0.29
C LYS A 57 -2.16 13.36 0.25
N ASP A 58 -2.83 12.77 1.24
CA ASP A 58 -4.24 13.10 1.47
C ASP A 58 -4.33 14.56 1.96
N GLY A 59 -5.26 15.31 1.38
CA GLY A 59 -5.33 16.77 1.51
C GLY A 59 -5.99 17.29 2.78
N GLN A 60 -6.12 16.46 3.82
CA GLN A 60 -6.75 16.82 5.10
C GLN A 60 -5.80 17.57 6.04
#